data_AF-A0A942L6B8-F1
#
_entry.id   AF-A0A942L6B8-F1
#
_cell.length_a   1.000
_cell.length_b   1.000
_cell.length_c   1.000
_cell.angle_alpha   90.00
_cell.angle_beta   90.00
_cell.angle_gamma   90.00
#
_symmetry.space_group_name_H-M   'P 1'
#
loop_
_entity.id
_entity.type
_entity.pdbx_description
1 polymer ?
#
loop_
_entity_poly.entity_id
_entity_poly.type
_entity_poly.pdbx_seq_one_letter_code
_entity_poly.pdbx_strand_id
1 'polypeptide(L)' 'LGTEQALKYFGNETNVMAEILLSRYDLYIQNGFTTHITTNLSATEIEDAYGNRVRSRLKKMCNLIAFDKDTADKR' A
#
# COMPACT_ATOMS: atom_id res chain seq x y z
N LEU A 1 2.56 5.70 2.49
CA LEU A 1 2.11 4.40 3.00
C LEU A 1 3.12 3.96 4.05
N GLY A 2 2.68 3.55 5.25
CA GLY A 2 3.57 2.99 6.28
C GLY A 2 3.70 3.79 7.56
N THR A 3 3.00 4.93 7.69
CA THR A 3 3.08 5.82 8.86
C THR A 3 1.77 5.93 9.62
N GLU A 4 0.70 5.36 9.08
CA GLU A 4 -0.60 5.29 9.71
C GLU A 4 -0.58 4.38 10.94
N GLN A 5 -1.35 4.76 11.95
CA GLN A 5 -1.52 3.95 13.15
C GLN A 5 -2.69 2.99 12.97
N ALA A 6 -2.54 1.76 13.49
CA ALA A 6 -3.67 0.85 13.62
C ALA A 6 -4.70 1.48 14.59
N LEU A 7 -5.90 1.74 14.08
CA LEU A 7 -7.00 2.26 14.90
C LEU A 7 -7.75 1.11 15.54
N LYS A 8 -8.14 1.29 16.80
CA LYS A 8 -9.05 0.37 17.50
C LYS A 8 -10.47 0.82 17.27
N TYR A 9 -11.26 -0.02 16.60
CA TYR A 9 -12.70 0.19 16.43
C TYR A 9 -13.44 -0.90 17.22
N PHE A 10 -14.19 -0.51 18.25
CA PHE A 10 -14.86 -1.43 19.18
C PHE A 10 -13.97 -2.56 19.74
N GLY A 11 -12.70 -2.26 20.01
CA GLY A 11 -11.74 -3.22 20.58
C GLY A 11 -10.98 -4.06 19.55
N ASN A 12 -11.37 -4.04 18.28
CA ASN A 12 -10.62 -4.70 17.20
C ASN A 12 -9.61 -3.74 16.56
N GLU A 13 -8.36 -4.17 16.44
CA GLU A 13 -7.35 -3.45 15.66
C GLU A 13 -7.65 -3.63 14.18
N THR A 14 -7.93 -2.51 13.49
CA THR A 14 -8.23 -2.51 12.06
C THR A 14 -7.16 -1.73 11.33
N ASN A 15 -6.53 -2.37 10.33
CA ASN A 15 -5.63 -1.69 9.43
C ASN A 15 -6.44 -1.03 8.30
N VAL A 16 -6.90 0.19 8.56
CA VAL A 16 -7.74 0.98 7.63
C VAL A 16 -7.08 1.11 6.26
N MET A 17 -5.76 1.29 6.22
CA MET A 17 -5.06 1.46 4.95
C MET A 17 -4.99 0.15 4.15
N ALA A 18 -4.88 -1.01 4.82
CA ALA A 18 -5.00 -2.30 4.15
C ALA A 18 -6.36 -2.46 3.44
N GLU A 19 -7.46 -2.05 4.09
CA GLU A 19 -8.80 -2.11 3.51
C GLU A 19 -8.93 -1.18 2.30
N ILE A 20 -8.47 0.06 2.43
CA ILE A 20 -8.45 1.02 1.32
C ILE A 20 -7.69 0.46 0.12
N LEU A 21 -6.49 -0.10 0.34
CA LEU A 21 -5.68 -0.66 -0.75
C LEU A 21 -6.36 -1.83 -1.47
N LEU A 22 -7.09 -2.67 -0.73
CA LEU A 22 -7.87 -3.74 -1.33
C LEU A 22 -9.06 -3.20 -2.14
N SER A 23 -9.81 -2.23 -1.61
CA SER A 23 -10.89 -1.58 -2.37
C SER A 23 -10.38 -0.89 -3.63
N ARG A 24 -9.20 -0.27 -3.57
CA ARG A 24 -8.54 0.35 -4.74
C ARG A 24 -8.15 -0.68 -5.79
N TYR A 25 -7.69 -1.86 -5.37
CA TYR A 25 -7.44 -2.97 -6.29
C TYR A 25 -8.74 -3.44 -6.98
N ASP A 26 -9.85 -3.52 -6.26
CA ASP A 26 -11.13 -3.93 -6.86
C ASP A 26 -11.58 -2.92 -7.93
N LEU A 27 -11.43 -1.62 -7.68
CA LEU A 27 -11.66 -0.56 -8.68
C LEU A 27 -10.70 -0.64 -9.87
N TYR A 28 -9.44 -1.02 -9.64
CA TYR A 28 -8.47 -1.25 -10.70
C TYR A 28 -8.91 -2.41 -11.62
N ILE A 29 -9.38 -3.52 -11.05
CA ILE A 29 -9.85 -4.67 -11.85
C ILE A 29 -11.15 -4.37 -12.59
N GLN A 30 -12.08 -3.64 -11.97
CA GLN A 30 -13.36 -3.33 -12.58
C GLN A 30 -13.24 -2.28 -13.69
N ASN A 31 -12.51 -1.19 -13.43
CA ASN A 31 -12.59 0.04 -14.22
C ASN A 31 -11.21 0.54 -14.69
N GLY A 32 -10.12 -0.18 -14.42
CA GLY A 32 -8.77 0.25 -14.77
C GLY A 32 -8.27 1.44 -13.94
N PHE A 33 -8.89 1.73 -12.79
CA PHE A 33 -8.54 2.90 -11.99
C PHE A 33 -7.10 2.81 -11.47
N THR A 34 -6.22 3.72 -11.94
CA THR A 34 -4.80 3.73 -11.57
C THR A 34 -4.58 4.27 -10.15
N THR A 35 -3.70 3.64 -9.39
CA THR A 35 -3.29 4.08 -8.04
C THR A 35 -1.80 4.34 -8.01
N HIS A 36 -1.39 5.51 -7.53
CA HIS A 36 0.01 5.89 -7.29
C HIS A 36 0.25 5.99 -5.78
N ILE A 37 1.37 5.46 -5.32
CA ILE A 37 1.72 5.39 -3.90
C ILE A 37 3.22 5.66 -3.75
N THR A 38 3.59 6.44 -2.74
CA THR A 38 4.96 6.55 -2.26
C THR A 38 5.08 5.94 -0.86
N THR A 39 6.21 5.29 -0.61
CA THR A 39 6.48 4.57 0.63
C THR A 39 7.98 4.53 0.87
N ASN A 40 8.36 4.58 2.15
CA ASN A 40 9.73 4.28 2.58
C ASN A 40 9.89 2.79 2.96
N LEU A 41 8.80 2.02 2.94
CA LEU A 41 8.80 0.60 3.26
C LEU A 41 9.24 -0.24 2.06
N SER A 42 10.06 -1.24 2.33
CA SER A 42 10.37 -2.33 1.41
C SER A 42 9.17 -3.26 1.18
N ALA A 43 9.27 -4.13 0.17
CA ALA A 43 8.22 -5.10 -0.12
C ALA A 43 7.93 -6.06 1.06
N THR A 44 8.96 -6.39 1.85
CA THR A 44 8.83 -7.23 3.06
C THR A 44 8.14 -6.46 4.18
N GLU A 45 8.53 -5.21 4.43
CA GLU A 45 7.89 -4.39 5.46
C GLU A 45 6.41 -4.09 5.13
N ILE A 46 6.06 -3.98 3.85
CA ILE A 46 4.66 -3.90 3.42
C ILE A 46 3.90 -5.20 3.73
N GLU A 47 4.54 -6.36 3.53
CA GLU A 47 3.95 -7.65 3.87
C GLU A 47 3.69 -7.78 5.37
N ASP A 48 4.66 -7.38 6.19
CA ASP A 48 4.55 -7.44 7.65
C ASP A 48 3.50 -6.46 8.17
N ALA A 49 3.40 -5.26 7.60
CA ALA A 49 2.47 -4.23 8.04
C ALA A 49 1.01 -4.45 7.58
N TYR A 50 0.81 -4.95 6.35
CA TYR A 50 -0.54 -5.02 5.72
C TYR A 50 -0.96 -6.44 5.31
N GLY A 51 -0.08 -7.43 5.47
CA GLY A 51 -0.29 -8.80 5.08
C GLY A 51 0.04 -9.11 3.62
N ASN A 52 0.36 -10.38 3.37
CA ASN A 52 0.70 -10.91 2.04
C ASN A 52 -0.36 -10.63 0.96
N ARG A 53 -1.65 -10.61 1.34
CA ARG A 53 -2.72 -10.30 0.38
C ARG A 53 -2.56 -8.90 -0.20
N VAL A 54 -2.31 -7.88 0.63
CA VAL A 54 -2.13 -6.50 0.18
C VAL A 54 -0.87 -6.38 -0.67
N ARG A 55 0.25 -6.95 -0.21
CA ARG A 55 1.51 -6.99 -0.97
C ARG A 55 1.32 -7.56 -2.38
N SER A 56 0.61 -8.69 -2.49
CA SER A 56 0.31 -9.35 -3.77
C SER A 56 -0.54 -8.48 -4.69
N ARG A 57 -1.55 -7.78 -4.16
CA ARG A 57 -2.40 -6.86 -4.95
C ARG A 57 -1.64 -5.61 -5.41
N LEU A 58 -0.81 -5.04 -4.55
CA LEU A 58 0.08 -3.93 -4.93
C LEU A 58 1.01 -4.32 -6.07
N LYS A 59 1.64 -5.51 -5.99
CA LYS A 59 2.51 -6.02 -7.07
C LYS A 59 1.80 -6.14 -8.42
N LYS A 60 0.49 -6.41 -8.42
CA LYS A 60 -0.31 -6.55 -9.64
C LYS A 60 -0.88 -5.23 -10.16
N MET A 61 -1.12 -4.25 -9.27
CA MET A 61 -1.74 -2.96 -9.60
C MET A 61 -0.71 -1.86 -9.90
N CYS A 62 0.51 -1.96 -9.36
CA CYS A 62 1.50 -0.90 -9.40
C CYS A 62 2.81 -1.38 -10.06
N ASN A 63 3.47 -0.44 -10.74
CA ASN A 63 4.87 -0.61 -11.14
C ASN A 63 5.77 -0.14 -9.99
N LEU A 64 6.75 -0.95 -9.62
CA LEU A 64 7.72 -0.59 -8.58
C LEU A 64 8.84 0.24 -9.20
N ILE A 65 9.00 1.47 -8.72
CA ILE A 65 10.08 2.37 -9.10
C ILE A 65 10.85 2.73 -7.83
N ALA A 66 12.15 2.41 -7.82
CA ALA A 66 13.03 2.74 -6.71
C ALA A 66 13.82 4.01 -7.05
N PHE A 67 13.87 4.94 -6.10
CA PHE A 67 14.67 6.15 -6.21
C PHE A 67 15.92 6.03 -5.35
N ASP A 68 17.05 6.55 -5.84
CA ASP A 68 18.26 6.67 -5.04
C ASP A 68 17.98 7.60 -3.84
N LYS A 69 18.67 7.35 -2.72
CA LYS A 69 18.57 8.17 -1.52
C LYS A 69 18.85 9.64 -1.81
N ASP A 70 19.83 9.90 -2.68
CA ASP A 70 20.32 11.24 -3.02
C ASP A 70 19.53 11.91 -4.17
N THR A 71 18.46 11.28 -4.64
CA THR A 71 17.57 11.88 -5.66
C THR A 71 16.91 13.14 -5.11
N ALA A 72 17.11 14.27 -5.80
CA ALA A 72 16.61 15.58 -5.37
C ALA A 72 15.08 15.70 -5.33
N ASP A 73 14.37 15.04 -6.25
CA ASP A 73 12.90 14.94 -6.23
C ASP A 73 12.46 13.50 -6.51
N LYS A 74 11.46 13.05 -5.75
CA LYS A 74 10.91 11.68 -5.77
C LYS A 74 9.43 11.67 -6.15
N ARG A 75 8.89 12.82 -6.58
CA ARG A 75 7.47 13.03 -6.91
C ARG A 75 7.25 13.20 -8.40
#